data_AF-A0A0N4XIQ8-F1
#
_entry.id   AF-A0A0N4XIQ8-F1
#
_cell.length_a   1.000
_cell.length_b   1.000
_cell.length_c   1.000
_cell.angle_alpha   90.00
_cell.angle_beta   90.00
_cell.angle_gamma   90.00
#
_symmetry.space_group_name_H-M   'P 1'
#
loop_
_entity.id
_entity.type
_entity.pdbx_description
1 polymer ?
#
loop_
_entity_poly.entity_id
_entity_poly.type
_entity_poly.pdbx_seq_one_letter_code
_entity_poly.pdbx_strand_id
1 'polypeptide(L)'
;MVYIDYVSVSEALSEFGYSLPDDDGLMDKINSLATEFSLDMDDFIDELLASVVNMKKTEVDSAILEHMEAELAKKLKKNLDRVATPSSSKPKRTAFGERPTNQYAFDVSCVDAGESSGEDFGSGHLSGIYSAFAPVLPSPSNAKYQARSERFVVAQHLQGQLFVKSSAGNGPVSINILSAMPKDKYGADKAANVIDAKCERMATFAKYCREANPEISEWTVPVPGSSNVEYIYGEVVRSVSEDLPLSDESVSLLMDDEGGSVIKLDLSALPEVSVFPGQLVALQGSFEGGERFVASRQFFPKPMPLSPFEGSSIDENLRVWVASGPFTTSENCSYEPLCDLLEMVSREQPHVLVLMGPFVESKNAFMQRPEFPETYENVLNLLMKNIAKSLEGCRTELIVQPAPFRDACSDPIFPTPPFQFSSEVLKKMGRRLHCAPEPCVVRINGVEMAFTTSEIVVHLSKNEWHRSADQENRDRMTRLNAHLLE
;
A
#
# COMPACT_ATOMS: atom_id res chain seq x y z
N MET A 1 14.87 4.74 -28.43
CA MET A 1 15.88 5.66 -27.90
C MET A 1 15.29 6.20 -26.63
N VAL A 2 15.83 5.80 -25.48
CA VAL A 2 15.38 6.30 -24.19
C VAL A 2 16.08 7.64 -24.01
N TYR A 3 15.31 8.68 -23.74
CA TYR A 3 15.85 10.01 -23.42
C TYR A 3 15.51 10.32 -21.98
N ILE A 4 16.56 10.54 -21.19
CA ILE A 4 16.51 10.90 -19.78
C ILE A 4 17.06 12.32 -19.68
N ASP A 5 16.23 13.24 -19.19
CA ASP A 5 16.62 14.65 -18.99
C ASP A 5 17.33 14.85 -17.64
N TYR A 6 18.21 15.85 -17.61
CA TYR A 6 19.03 16.17 -16.44
C TYR A 6 18.18 16.54 -15.22
N VAL A 7 17.08 17.28 -15.41
CA VAL A 7 16.25 17.78 -14.29
C VAL A 7 15.64 16.61 -13.54
N SER A 8 15.09 15.64 -14.27
CA SER A 8 14.45 14.47 -13.68
C SER A 8 15.43 13.58 -12.91
N VAL A 9 16.65 13.37 -13.42
CA VAL A 9 17.68 12.59 -12.71
C VAL A 9 18.23 13.35 -11.52
N SER A 10 18.47 14.66 -11.67
CA SER A 10 18.95 15.50 -10.59
C SER A 10 17.94 15.60 -9.45
N GLU A 11 16.65 15.76 -9.75
CA GLU A 11 15.58 15.76 -8.74
C GLU A 11 15.53 14.40 -8.03
N ALA A 12 15.47 13.30 -8.77
CA ALA A 12 15.43 11.96 -8.19
C ALA A 12 16.65 11.67 -7.30
N LEU A 13 17.88 11.99 -7.73
CA LEU A 13 19.08 11.80 -6.92
C LEU A 13 19.09 12.67 -5.66
N SER A 14 18.56 13.89 -5.76
CA SER A 14 18.49 14.82 -4.62
C SER A 14 17.58 14.29 -3.52
N GLU A 15 16.52 13.54 -3.85
CA GLU A 15 15.66 12.85 -2.88
C GLU A 15 16.41 11.84 -2.02
N PHE A 16 17.53 11.29 -2.52
CA PHE A 16 18.39 10.33 -1.82
C PHE A 16 19.68 10.95 -1.28
N GLY A 17 19.83 12.28 -1.33
CA GLY A 17 21.02 12.98 -0.83
C GLY A 17 22.24 12.89 -1.74
N TYR A 18 22.04 12.61 -3.03
CA TYR A 18 23.08 12.55 -4.06
C TYR A 18 22.99 13.73 -5.03
N SER A 19 24.13 14.16 -5.57
CA SER A 19 24.19 15.22 -6.58
C SER A 19 24.62 14.67 -7.95
N LEU A 20 24.05 15.22 -9.02
CA LEU A 20 24.52 15.06 -10.39
C LEU A 20 25.07 16.39 -10.88
N PRO A 21 26.35 16.48 -11.30
CA PRO A 21 26.87 17.67 -11.94
C PRO A 21 26.17 17.94 -13.28
N ASP A 22 25.89 19.21 -13.56
CA ASP A 22 25.42 19.68 -14.86
C ASP A 22 26.57 19.59 -15.88
N ASP A 23 26.79 18.38 -16.40
CA ASP A 23 27.85 18.03 -17.34
C ASP A 23 27.27 17.25 -18.54
N ASP A 24 27.40 17.82 -19.74
CA ASP A 24 26.90 17.22 -20.98
C ASP A 24 27.49 15.83 -21.24
N GLY A 25 28.75 15.59 -20.86
CA GLY A 25 29.42 14.31 -21.05
C GLY A 25 28.85 13.19 -20.17
N LEU A 26 28.46 13.51 -18.94
CA LEU A 26 27.73 12.60 -18.07
C LEU A 26 26.33 12.31 -18.61
N MET A 27 25.62 13.34 -19.09
CA MET A 27 24.28 13.18 -19.64
C MET A 27 24.25 12.37 -20.94
N ASP A 28 25.23 12.54 -21.81
CA ASP A 28 25.41 11.71 -23.01
C ASP A 28 25.62 10.24 -22.64
N LYS A 29 26.45 9.98 -21.62
CA LYS A 29 26.72 8.62 -21.14
C LYS A 29 25.49 7.99 -20.47
N ILE A 30 24.74 8.75 -19.68
CA ILE A 30 23.46 8.33 -19.07
C ILE A 30 22.49 7.88 -20.16
N ASN A 31 22.28 8.70 -21.18
CA ASN A 31 21.36 8.40 -22.29
C ASN A 31 21.83 7.20 -23.14
N SER A 32 23.15 7.06 -23.33
CA SER A 32 23.74 5.91 -24.00
C SER A 32 23.47 4.61 -23.25
N LEU A 33 23.71 4.58 -21.92
CA LEU A 33 23.50 3.39 -21.10
C LEU A 33 22.02 3.01 -21.00
N ALA A 34 21.14 4.00 -20.79
CA ALA A 34 19.69 3.75 -20.77
C ALA A 34 19.20 3.15 -22.10
N THR A 35 19.71 3.63 -23.23
CA THR A 35 19.36 3.10 -24.55
C THR A 35 19.97 1.72 -24.81
N GLU A 36 21.25 1.50 -24.46
CA GLU A 36 21.96 0.24 -24.68
C GLU A 36 21.34 -0.92 -23.88
N PHE A 37 21.00 -0.67 -22.62
CA PHE A 37 20.43 -1.67 -21.72
C PHE A 37 18.89 -1.68 -21.69
N SER A 38 18.25 -0.83 -22.50
CA SER A 38 16.78 -0.70 -22.58
C SER A 38 16.12 -0.44 -21.22
N LEU A 39 16.71 0.45 -20.43
CA LEU A 39 16.21 0.86 -19.12
C LEU A 39 15.28 2.07 -19.30
N ASP A 40 14.11 2.06 -18.66
CA ASP A 40 13.31 3.28 -18.52
C ASP A 40 13.88 4.19 -17.41
N MET A 41 13.24 5.33 -17.18
CA MET A 41 13.75 6.33 -16.24
C MET A 41 13.87 5.78 -14.82
N ASP A 42 12.86 5.03 -14.36
CA ASP A 42 12.81 4.49 -13.00
C ASP A 42 13.85 3.37 -12.83
N ASP A 43 13.89 2.42 -13.77
CA ASP A 43 14.88 1.33 -13.79
C ASP A 43 16.32 1.89 -13.84
N PHE A 44 16.53 2.98 -14.58
CA PHE A 44 17.85 3.63 -14.67
C PHE A 44 18.25 4.28 -13.34
N ILE A 45 17.33 4.99 -12.70
CA ILE A 45 17.58 5.63 -11.40
C ILE A 45 17.92 4.59 -10.34
N ASP A 46 17.21 3.46 -10.30
CA ASP A 46 17.48 2.37 -9.36
C ASP A 46 18.90 1.79 -9.53
N GLU A 47 19.33 1.54 -10.76
CA GLU A 47 20.67 1.02 -11.06
C GLU A 47 21.76 2.07 -10.77
N LEU A 48 21.47 3.35 -11.01
CA LEU A 48 22.36 4.46 -10.69
C LEU A 48 22.53 4.59 -9.17
N LEU A 49 21.44 4.61 -8.40
CA LEU A 49 21.47 4.66 -6.94
C LEU A 49 22.21 3.46 -6.34
N ALA A 50 21.97 2.25 -6.85
CA ALA A 50 22.69 1.07 -6.43
C ALA A 50 24.21 1.20 -6.65
N SER A 51 24.61 1.82 -7.76
CA SER A 51 26.02 2.05 -8.11
C SER A 51 26.66 3.13 -7.24
N VAL A 52 25.95 4.24 -6.99
CA VAL A 52 26.39 5.33 -6.10
C VAL A 52 26.60 4.82 -4.67
N VAL A 53 25.65 4.04 -4.14
CA VAL A 53 25.73 3.42 -2.81
C VAL A 53 26.92 2.47 -2.71
N ASN A 54 27.15 1.62 -3.72
CA ASN A 54 28.24 0.65 -3.72
C ASN A 54 29.61 1.34 -3.77
N MET A 55 29.73 2.44 -4.51
CA MET A 55 30.96 3.22 -4.60
C MET A 55 31.18 4.18 -3.44
N LYS A 56 30.20 4.34 -2.54
CA LYS A 56 30.26 5.21 -1.35
C LYS A 56 30.61 6.67 -1.69
N LYS A 57 30.07 7.17 -2.80
CA LYS A 57 30.22 8.56 -3.24
C LYS A 57 28.90 9.30 -3.09
N THR A 58 28.96 10.62 -2.91
CA THR A 58 27.79 11.48 -2.78
C THR A 58 27.46 12.25 -4.06
N GLU A 59 28.38 12.28 -5.02
CA GLU A 59 28.25 12.96 -6.31
C GLU A 59 28.49 11.96 -7.45
N VAL A 60 27.65 12.01 -8.49
CA VAL A 60 27.75 11.15 -9.67
C VAL A 60 28.90 11.61 -10.56
N ASP A 61 29.81 10.69 -10.88
CA ASP A 61 30.91 10.91 -11.80
C ASP A 61 31.04 9.77 -12.82
N SER A 62 31.94 9.92 -13.79
CA SER A 62 32.11 8.94 -14.87
C SER A 62 32.46 7.54 -14.35
N ALA A 63 33.15 7.45 -13.19
CA ALA A 63 33.53 6.17 -12.60
C ALA A 63 32.32 5.39 -12.06
N ILE A 64 31.30 6.09 -11.54
CA ILE A 64 30.03 5.46 -11.15
C ILE A 64 29.30 4.89 -12.37
N LEU A 65 29.26 5.63 -13.47
CA LEU A 65 28.63 5.17 -14.70
C LEU A 65 29.37 3.97 -15.32
N GLU A 66 30.70 3.93 -15.25
CA GLU A 66 31.50 2.77 -15.65
C GLU A 66 31.24 1.53 -14.78
N HIS A 67 31.11 1.75 -13.46
CA HIS A 67 30.77 0.67 -12.53
C HIS A 67 29.38 0.10 -12.80
N MET A 68 28.39 0.98 -13.03
CA MET A 68 27.02 0.61 -13.38
C MET A 68 26.98 -0.19 -14.68
N GLU A 69 27.66 0.29 -15.74
CA GLU A 69 27.78 -0.40 -17.02
C GLU A 69 28.35 -1.83 -16.87
N ALA A 70 29.38 -1.99 -16.05
CA ALA A 70 29.97 -3.31 -15.78
C ALA A 70 29.01 -4.26 -15.05
N GLU A 71 28.19 -3.76 -14.14
CA GLU A 71 27.17 -4.57 -13.43
C GLU A 71 25.99 -4.92 -14.34
N LEU A 72 25.53 -3.99 -15.17
CA LEU A 72 24.50 -4.23 -16.19
C LEU A 72 24.96 -5.28 -17.21
N ALA A 73 26.20 -5.20 -17.69
CA ALA A 73 26.78 -6.20 -18.58
C ALA A 73 26.88 -7.59 -17.94
N LYS A 74 27.21 -7.68 -16.64
CA LYS A 74 27.20 -8.96 -15.89
C LYS A 74 25.79 -9.52 -15.74
N LYS A 75 24.80 -8.67 -15.44
CA LYS A 75 23.38 -9.06 -15.34
C LYS A 75 22.89 -9.60 -16.68
N LEU A 76 23.19 -8.90 -17.78
CA LEU A 76 22.82 -9.30 -19.14
C LEU A 76 23.46 -10.65 -19.52
N LYS A 77 24.77 -10.82 -19.27
CA LYS A 77 25.48 -12.08 -19.52
C LYS A 77 24.92 -13.24 -18.72
N LYS A 78 24.62 -13.04 -17.43
CA LYS A 78 24.02 -14.06 -16.56
C LYS A 78 22.62 -14.46 -17.03
N ASN A 79 21.84 -13.52 -17.56
CA ASN A 79 20.53 -13.80 -18.13
C ASN A 79 20.64 -14.58 -19.44
N LEU A 80 21.58 -14.22 -20.32
CA LEU A 80 21.88 -14.97 -21.55
C LEU A 80 22.36 -16.40 -21.25
N ASP A 81 23.26 -16.58 -20.27
CA ASP A 81 23.79 -17.89 -19.87
C ASP A 81 22.68 -18.80 -19.26
N ARG A 82 21.71 -18.21 -18.56
CA ARG A 82 20.52 -18.90 -18.01
C ARG A 82 19.53 -19.33 -19.10
N VAL A 83 19.42 -18.55 -20.17
CA VAL A 83 18.56 -18.89 -21.32
C VAL A 83 19.23 -19.94 -22.21
N ALA A 84 20.57 -19.96 -22.29
CA ALA A 84 21.33 -20.87 -23.16
C ALA A 84 21.59 -22.28 -22.58
N THR A 85 21.39 -22.51 -21.27
CA THR A 85 21.65 -23.82 -20.64
C THR A 85 20.45 -24.32 -19.81
N PRO A 86 19.73 -25.38 -20.24
CA PRO A 86 18.75 -26.03 -19.39
C PRO A 86 19.48 -27.01 -18.46
N SER A 87 19.72 -26.64 -17.20
CA SER A 87 20.23 -27.60 -16.22
C SER A 87 19.73 -27.35 -14.80
N SER A 88 19.22 -28.43 -14.22
CA SER A 88 18.88 -28.62 -12.81
C SER A 88 20.02 -28.22 -11.88
N SER A 89 19.79 -27.27 -10.97
CA SER A 89 20.52 -27.21 -9.70
C SER A 89 19.77 -26.38 -8.65
N LYS A 90 19.77 -26.92 -7.42
CA LYS A 90 19.12 -26.40 -6.21
C LYS A 90 19.67 -25.01 -5.83
N PRO A 91 18.86 -24.12 -5.20
CA PRO A 91 19.35 -22.81 -4.78
C PRO A 91 20.24 -22.91 -3.54
N LYS A 92 21.30 -22.09 -3.52
CA LYS A 92 22.19 -21.85 -2.39
C LYS A 92 21.47 -21.05 -1.30
N ARG A 93 21.70 -21.49 -0.06
CA ARG A 93 21.24 -20.95 1.22
C ARG A 93 21.97 -19.63 1.54
N THR A 94 21.24 -18.57 1.85
CA THR A 94 21.69 -17.52 2.78
C THR A 94 21.15 -17.86 4.18
N ALA A 95 21.98 -17.65 5.19
CA ALA A 95 21.79 -18.14 6.54
C ALA A 95 21.10 -17.08 7.42
N PHE A 96 20.00 -17.47 8.08
CA PHE A 96 19.59 -16.99 9.40
C PHE A 96 18.77 -18.09 10.08
N GLY A 97 19.16 -18.44 11.31
CA GLY A 97 18.32 -19.06 12.35
C GLY A 97 17.86 -20.50 12.16
N GLU A 98 18.07 -21.33 13.18
CA GLU A 98 17.87 -22.78 13.16
C GLU A 98 16.40 -23.25 13.31
N ARG A 99 16.18 -24.51 12.91
CA ARG A 99 14.90 -25.25 12.82
C ARG A 99 14.56 -26.01 14.13
N PRO A 100 13.41 -26.72 14.22
CA PRO A 100 13.31 -28.07 13.61
C PRO A 100 12.06 -28.20 12.72
N THR A 101 12.21 -28.42 11.42
CA THR A 101 11.90 -29.69 10.73
C THR A 101 10.61 -30.37 11.18
N ASN A 102 9.56 -30.19 10.40
CA ASN A 102 8.74 -31.31 9.94
C ASN A 102 8.32 -31.10 8.49
N GLN A 103 8.40 -32.20 7.74
CA GLN A 103 8.20 -32.33 6.31
C GLN A 103 6.70 -32.19 5.96
N TYR A 104 6.40 -31.62 4.79
CA TYR A 104 5.53 -32.15 3.72
C TYR A 104 5.10 -30.97 2.82
N ALA A 105 5.53 -31.06 1.56
CA ALA A 105 5.30 -30.08 0.52
C ALA A 105 3.81 -29.89 0.22
N PHE A 106 3.38 -28.65 0.00
CA PHE A 106 2.18 -28.37 -0.76
C PHE A 106 2.48 -28.72 -2.22
N ASP A 107 1.94 -29.85 -2.67
CA ASP A 107 2.04 -30.29 -4.05
C ASP A 107 0.93 -29.60 -4.86
N VAL A 108 1.31 -28.70 -5.76
CA VAL A 108 0.42 -28.13 -6.80
C VAL A 108 0.58 -28.92 -8.11
N SER A 109 1.07 -30.16 -8.04
CA SER A 109 1.25 -31.04 -9.20
C SER A 109 -0.03 -31.81 -9.54
N CYS A 110 -1.17 -31.13 -9.71
CA CYS A 110 -2.35 -31.73 -10.34
C CYS A 110 -3.09 -30.65 -11.13
N VAL A 111 -2.37 -29.96 -12.02
CA VAL A 111 -3.01 -29.32 -13.18
C VAL A 111 -2.84 -30.32 -14.32
N ASP A 112 -3.80 -31.22 -14.46
CA ASP A 112 -3.91 -32.01 -15.68
C ASP A 112 -4.11 -31.03 -16.83
N ALA A 113 -3.21 -31.07 -17.80
CA ALA A 113 -3.31 -30.31 -19.04
C ALA A 113 -4.48 -30.87 -19.87
N GLY A 114 -5.69 -30.41 -19.55
CA GLY A 114 -6.88 -30.61 -20.37
C GLY A 114 -6.86 -29.66 -21.57
N GLU A 115 -6.69 -30.23 -22.76
CA GLU A 115 -6.90 -29.66 -24.10
C GLU A 115 -6.66 -28.15 -24.27
N SER A 116 -5.42 -27.82 -24.66
CA SER A 116 -5.01 -26.51 -25.12
C SER A 116 -5.80 -26.08 -26.37
N SER A 117 -6.77 -25.17 -26.21
CA SER A 117 -7.07 -24.21 -27.28
C SER A 117 -5.90 -23.23 -27.36
N GLY A 118 -5.21 -23.18 -28.51
CA GLY A 118 -4.00 -22.37 -28.67
C GLY A 118 -4.21 -20.90 -28.32
N GLU A 119 -3.58 -20.45 -27.25
CA GLU A 119 -3.50 -19.04 -26.88
C GLU A 119 -2.24 -18.45 -27.53
N ASP A 120 -2.44 -17.43 -28.37
CA ASP A 120 -1.41 -16.77 -29.16
C ASP A 120 -0.65 -15.77 -28.28
N PHE A 121 0.36 -16.26 -27.54
CA PHE A 121 1.19 -15.43 -26.67
C PHE A 121 2.01 -14.44 -27.50
N GLY A 122 1.69 -13.14 -27.38
CA GLY A 122 2.49 -12.05 -27.95
C GLY A 122 1.92 -11.36 -29.18
N SER A 123 0.70 -11.71 -29.63
CA SER A 123 0.00 -10.88 -30.60
C SER A 123 -0.62 -9.65 -29.89
N GLY A 124 -0.58 -8.48 -30.51
CA GLY A 124 -1.31 -7.30 -30.00
C GLY A 124 -2.84 -7.45 -30.05
N HIS A 125 -3.34 -8.59 -30.54
CA HIS A 125 -4.75 -8.87 -30.73
C HIS A 125 -5.32 -9.69 -29.57
N LEU A 126 -6.39 -9.19 -28.97
CA LEU A 126 -7.05 -9.86 -27.87
C LEU A 126 -7.92 -11.01 -28.39
N SER A 127 -7.68 -12.23 -27.91
CA SER A 127 -8.35 -13.45 -28.37
C SER A 127 -8.88 -14.32 -27.22
N GLY A 128 -9.61 -15.40 -27.55
CA GLY A 128 -10.04 -16.41 -26.59
C GLY A 128 -10.90 -15.88 -25.44
N ILE A 129 -10.61 -16.36 -24.23
CA ILE A 129 -11.33 -15.98 -23.00
C ILE A 129 -11.18 -14.49 -22.69
N TYR A 130 -10.04 -13.90 -23.01
CA TYR A 130 -9.76 -12.49 -22.74
C TYR A 130 -10.61 -11.56 -23.61
N SER A 131 -10.76 -11.90 -24.89
CA SER A 131 -11.64 -11.16 -25.81
C SER A 131 -13.10 -11.22 -25.37
N ALA A 132 -13.55 -12.36 -24.85
CA ALA A 132 -14.89 -12.54 -24.32
C ALA A 132 -15.11 -11.86 -22.95
N PHE A 133 -14.05 -11.62 -22.19
CA PHE A 133 -14.09 -10.99 -20.87
C PHE A 133 -13.91 -9.46 -20.92
N ALA A 134 -13.24 -8.92 -21.93
CA ALA A 134 -12.99 -7.48 -22.01
C ALA A 134 -14.31 -6.68 -22.04
N PRO A 135 -14.45 -5.62 -21.23
CA PRO A 135 -15.65 -4.79 -21.20
C PRO A 135 -15.80 -3.93 -22.46
N VAL A 136 -14.70 -3.60 -23.15
CA VAL A 136 -14.70 -2.74 -24.34
C VAL A 136 -13.92 -3.41 -25.46
N LEU A 137 -14.47 -3.40 -26.68
CA LEU A 137 -13.82 -3.91 -27.88
C LEU A 137 -13.79 -2.84 -29.00
N PRO A 138 -12.73 -2.80 -29.82
CA PRO A 138 -11.50 -3.56 -29.67
C PRO A 138 -10.65 -3.04 -28.50
N SER A 139 -10.01 -3.94 -27.75
CA SER A 139 -8.98 -3.61 -26.77
C SER A 139 -7.71 -4.38 -27.09
N PRO A 140 -6.51 -3.76 -27.02
CA PRO A 140 -5.26 -4.47 -27.29
C PRO A 140 -4.89 -5.40 -26.12
N SER A 141 -4.33 -6.57 -26.45
CA SER A 141 -3.70 -7.44 -25.44
C SER A 141 -2.38 -6.83 -24.94
N ASN A 142 -2.04 -7.06 -23.67
CA ASN A 142 -0.73 -6.69 -23.14
C ASN A 142 0.28 -7.85 -23.34
N ALA A 143 1.17 -7.69 -24.32
CA ALA A 143 2.16 -8.71 -24.65
C ALA A 143 3.13 -9.03 -23.49
N LYS A 144 3.54 -8.03 -22.70
CA LYS A 144 4.43 -8.24 -21.53
C LYS A 144 3.72 -9.06 -20.46
N TYR A 145 2.47 -8.72 -20.15
CA TYR A 145 1.65 -9.47 -19.22
C TYR A 145 1.45 -10.90 -19.71
N GLN A 146 1.12 -11.11 -20.98
CA GLN A 146 0.92 -12.45 -21.53
C GLN A 146 2.20 -13.28 -21.55
N ALA A 147 3.36 -12.68 -21.85
CA ALA A 147 4.63 -13.37 -21.88
C ALA A 147 5.23 -13.66 -20.48
N ARG A 148 4.59 -13.24 -19.39
CA ARG A 148 5.12 -13.43 -18.03
C ARG A 148 5.33 -14.91 -17.71
N SER A 149 6.50 -15.25 -17.18
CA SER A 149 6.87 -16.61 -16.77
C SER A 149 6.44 -16.93 -15.35
N GLU A 150 6.26 -15.92 -14.49
CA GLU A 150 5.96 -16.07 -13.07
C GLU A 150 4.47 -16.25 -12.77
N ARG A 151 3.76 -17.02 -13.61
CA ARG A 151 2.35 -17.36 -13.36
C ARG A 151 2.25 -18.31 -12.17
N PHE A 152 1.33 -18.04 -11.25
CA PHE A 152 1.03 -18.89 -10.07
C PHE A 152 2.22 -19.09 -9.11
N VAL A 153 3.22 -18.21 -9.14
CA VAL A 153 4.37 -18.27 -8.21
C VAL A 153 3.99 -17.66 -6.87
N VAL A 154 4.19 -18.41 -5.79
CA VAL A 154 4.06 -17.90 -4.42
C VAL A 154 5.30 -17.10 -4.07
N ALA A 155 5.19 -15.77 -4.08
CA ALA A 155 6.30 -14.86 -3.76
C ALA A 155 6.65 -14.87 -2.26
N GLN A 156 5.63 -14.93 -1.38
CA GLN A 156 5.80 -14.96 0.06
C GLN A 156 4.79 -15.91 0.69
N HIS A 157 5.23 -16.64 1.73
CA HIS A 157 4.40 -17.54 2.50
C HIS A 157 4.63 -17.31 3.99
N LEU A 158 3.54 -17.05 4.72
CA LEU A 158 3.54 -16.94 6.18
C LEU A 158 2.52 -17.92 6.75
N GLN A 159 2.92 -18.63 7.81
CA GLN A 159 2.03 -19.54 8.53
C GLN A 159 2.12 -19.27 10.03
N GLY A 160 0.96 -19.04 10.65
CA GLY A 160 0.87 -18.85 12.10
C GLY A 160 1.20 -20.13 12.86
N GLN A 161 1.79 -20.00 14.05
CA GLN A 161 2.18 -21.13 14.91
C GLN A 161 0.99 -21.99 15.34
N LEU A 162 -0.20 -21.39 15.42
CA LEU A 162 -1.44 -22.05 15.81
C LEU A 162 -2.26 -22.56 14.61
N PHE A 163 -1.76 -22.37 13.38
CA PHE A 163 -2.49 -22.80 12.19
C PHE A 163 -2.50 -24.33 12.07
N VAL A 164 -3.69 -24.91 12.04
CA VAL A 164 -3.91 -26.33 11.79
C VAL A 164 -4.55 -26.47 10.40
N LYS A 165 -3.93 -27.28 9.54
CA LYS A 165 -4.47 -27.54 8.22
C LYS A 165 -5.64 -28.53 8.32
N SER A 166 -6.86 -28.04 8.14
CA SER A 166 -8.06 -28.84 7.82
C SER A 166 -8.46 -28.62 6.36
N SER A 167 -9.31 -29.49 5.83
CA SER A 167 -10.06 -29.17 4.61
C SER A 167 -10.85 -27.88 4.83
N ALA A 168 -10.86 -27.03 3.81
CA ALA A 168 -11.76 -25.88 3.76
C ALA A 168 -13.19 -26.39 3.77
N GLY A 169 -14.02 -25.75 4.58
CA GLY A 169 -15.39 -26.14 4.72
C GLY A 169 -16.21 -25.89 3.49
N ASN A 170 -17.17 -26.77 3.23
CA ASN A 170 -18.17 -26.52 2.18
C ASN A 170 -19.42 -25.82 2.71
N GLY A 171 -19.40 -25.41 3.99
CA GLY A 171 -20.49 -24.72 4.65
C GLY A 171 -20.67 -23.27 4.17
N PRO A 172 -21.85 -22.68 4.42
CA PRO A 172 -22.10 -21.27 4.14
C PRO A 172 -21.19 -20.38 5.00
N VAL A 173 -20.79 -19.23 4.46
CA VAL A 173 -20.00 -18.22 5.19
C VAL A 173 -20.90 -17.05 5.60
N SER A 174 -20.77 -16.61 6.85
CA SER A 174 -21.43 -15.39 7.33
C SER A 174 -20.52 -14.20 7.08
N ILE A 175 -21.04 -13.19 6.38
CA ILE A 175 -20.37 -11.91 6.14
C ILE A 175 -21.24 -10.81 6.73
N ASN A 176 -20.65 -9.97 7.59
CA ASN A 176 -21.29 -8.81 8.17
C ASN A 176 -20.39 -7.58 8.06
N ILE A 177 -20.83 -6.55 7.34
CA ILE A 177 -20.13 -5.27 7.26
C ILE A 177 -20.43 -4.49 8.55
N LEU A 178 -19.40 -4.26 9.37
CA LEU A 178 -19.52 -3.57 10.65
C LEU A 178 -19.38 -2.05 10.51
N SER A 179 -18.62 -1.58 9.51
CA SER A 179 -18.45 -0.16 9.26
C SER A 179 -19.78 0.53 8.95
N ALA A 180 -19.97 1.71 9.53
CA ALA A 180 -21.08 2.58 9.19
C ALA A 180 -20.94 3.06 7.73
N MET A 181 -22.06 3.12 7.02
CA MET A 181 -22.09 3.69 5.67
C MET A 181 -21.91 5.21 5.76
N PRO A 182 -20.97 5.80 5.01
CA PRO A 182 -20.82 7.25 4.94
C PRO A 182 -22.15 7.88 4.48
N LYS A 183 -22.74 8.74 5.32
CA LYS A 183 -24.01 9.43 5.03
C LYS A 183 -23.80 10.78 4.36
N ASP A 184 -22.69 11.44 4.72
CA ASP A 184 -22.36 12.78 4.28
C ASP A 184 -21.13 12.72 3.36
N LYS A 185 -21.16 13.50 2.28
CA LYS A 185 -20.02 13.65 1.39
C LYS A 185 -19.16 14.82 1.89
N TYR A 186 -17.88 14.56 2.16
CA TYR A 186 -16.89 15.62 2.42
C TYR A 186 -16.86 16.61 1.23
N GLY A 187 -16.71 17.91 1.51
CA GLY A 187 -16.58 18.93 0.45
C GLY A 187 -17.31 20.25 0.69
N ALA A 188 -18.05 20.38 1.80
CA ALA A 188 -18.70 21.64 2.21
C ALA A 188 -18.51 21.96 3.70
N ASP A 189 -17.57 21.30 4.38
CA ASP A 189 -17.35 21.48 5.80
C ASP A 189 -16.87 22.89 6.11
N LYS A 190 -17.53 23.53 7.07
CA LYS A 190 -17.07 24.80 7.61
C LYS A 190 -15.80 24.54 8.40
N ALA A 191 -14.84 25.47 8.35
CA ALA A 191 -13.62 25.40 9.16
C ALA A 191 -13.91 25.12 10.65
N ALA A 192 -15.01 25.70 11.18
CA ALA A 192 -15.48 25.42 12.53
C ALA A 192 -15.74 23.93 12.79
N ASN A 193 -16.41 23.22 11.87
CA ASN A 193 -16.69 21.78 12.03
C ASN A 193 -15.39 20.96 12.05
N VAL A 194 -14.41 21.36 11.24
CA VAL A 194 -13.09 20.69 11.19
C VAL A 194 -12.32 20.92 12.49
N ILE A 195 -12.37 22.14 13.04
CA ILE A 195 -11.76 22.49 14.32
C ILE A 195 -12.43 21.68 15.44
N ASP A 196 -13.77 21.68 15.51
CA ASP A 196 -14.52 20.94 16.52
C ASP A 196 -14.18 19.44 16.50
N ALA A 197 -14.11 18.83 15.31
CA ALA A 197 -13.73 17.43 15.16
C ALA A 197 -12.28 17.15 15.60
N LYS A 198 -11.34 18.07 15.32
CA LYS A 198 -9.96 17.97 15.79
C LYS A 198 -9.86 18.07 17.31
N CYS A 199 -10.51 19.05 17.93
CA CYS A 199 -10.57 19.21 19.37
C CYS A 199 -11.21 17.98 20.05
N GLU A 200 -12.31 17.45 19.52
CA GLU A 200 -12.94 16.24 20.05
C GLU A 200 -11.98 15.03 19.99
N ARG A 201 -11.24 14.89 18.88
CA ARG A 201 -10.23 13.83 18.71
C ARG A 201 -9.10 13.96 19.72
N MET A 202 -8.55 15.16 19.90
CA MET A 202 -7.48 15.45 20.86
C MET A 202 -7.93 15.22 22.31
N ALA A 203 -9.11 15.72 22.69
CA ALA A 203 -9.68 15.54 24.02
C ALA A 203 -9.95 14.05 24.34
N THR A 204 -10.44 13.30 23.36
CA THR A 204 -10.67 11.85 23.49
C THR A 204 -9.34 11.10 23.71
N PHE A 205 -8.32 11.41 22.92
CA PHE A 205 -6.97 10.86 23.09
C PHE A 205 -6.39 11.19 24.48
N ALA A 206 -6.47 12.45 24.90
CA ALA A 206 -5.99 12.90 26.21
C ALA A 206 -6.68 12.17 27.37
N LYS A 207 -7.99 11.93 27.24
CA LYS A 207 -8.75 11.13 28.20
C LYS A 207 -8.19 9.70 28.29
N TYR A 208 -8.00 9.01 27.17
CA TYR A 208 -7.47 7.64 27.16
C TYR A 208 -6.03 7.55 27.68
N CYS A 209 -5.18 8.53 27.36
CA CYS A 209 -3.83 8.62 27.92
C CYS A 209 -3.85 8.74 29.44
N ARG A 210 -4.72 9.60 30.01
CA ARG A 210 -4.83 9.74 31.47
C ARG A 210 -5.40 8.50 32.15
N GLU A 211 -6.37 7.82 31.52
CA GLU A 211 -6.90 6.54 32.03
C GLU A 211 -5.86 5.42 32.03
N ALA A 212 -4.92 5.45 31.09
CA ALA A 212 -3.82 4.49 31.00
C ALA A 212 -2.65 4.81 31.94
N ASN A 213 -2.45 6.10 32.27
CA ASN A 213 -1.28 6.61 33.00
C ASN A 213 -1.74 7.46 34.20
N PRO A 214 -2.02 6.85 35.37
CA PRO A 214 -2.53 7.54 36.55
C PRO A 214 -1.58 8.60 37.15
N GLU A 215 -0.31 8.61 36.74
CA GLU A 215 0.65 9.65 37.12
C GLU A 215 0.35 11.03 36.52
N ILE A 216 -0.46 11.09 35.45
CA ILE A 216 -0.89 12.33 34.81
C ILE A 216 -1.96 12.97 35.70
N SER A 217 -1.56 13.89 36.57
CA SER A 217 -2.45 14.57 37.51
C SER A 217 -3.45 15.49 36.81
N GLU A 218 -2.95 16.32 35.90
CA GLU A 218 -3.72 17.26 35.09
C GLU A 218 -2.97 17.60 33.80
N TRP A 219 -3.71 18.00 32.78
CA TRP A 219 -3.13 18.56 31.56
C TRP A 219 -2.93 20.06 31.73
N THR A 220 -1.77 20.55 31.34
CA THR A 220 -1.36 21.95 31.51
C THR A 220 -1.12 22.63 30.17
N VAL A 221 -1.35 23.95 30.11
CA VAL A 221 -0.88 24.78 29.00
C VAL A 221 0.50 25.33 29.39
N PRO A 222 1.57 24.89 28.73
CA PRO A 222 2.91 25.16 29.20
C PRO A 222 3.30 26.62 28.93
N VAL A 223 4.03 27.26 29.85
CA VAL A 223 4.44 28.66 29.72
C VAL A 223 5.92 28.74 29.33
N PRO A 224 6.28 29.35 28.17
CA PRO A 224 7.67 29.50 27.77
C PRO A 224 8.55 30.11 28.87
N GLY A 225 9.70 29.49 29.12
CA GLY A 225 10.63 29.87 30.19
C GLY A 225 10.29 29.33 31.59
N SER A 226 9.17 28.62 31.76
CA SER A 226 8.87 27.88 33.00
C SER A 226 9.80 26.66 33.16
N SER A 227 10.37 26.49 34.35
CA SER A 227 11.11 25.28 34.72
C SER A 227 10.23 24.21 35.37
N ASN A 228 8.91 24.41 35.40
CA ASN A 228 7.99 23.41 35.95
C ASN A 228 7.87 22.24 34.99
N VAL A 229 7.84 21.03 35.57
CA VAL A 229 7.50 19.83 34.81
C VAL A 229 6.00 19.81 34.56
N GLU A 230 5.63 19.73 33.29
CA GLU A 230 4.27 19.88 32.78
C GLU A 230 3.87 18.65 31.98
N TYR A 231 2.58 18.32 32.02
CA TYR A 231 1.98 17.26 31.21
C TYR A 231 1.14 17.91 30.12
N ILE A 232 1.48 17.66 28.86
CA ILE A 232 0.86 18.30 27.71
C ILE A 232 0.39 17.25 26.72
N TYR A 233 -0.58 17.60 25.89
CA TYR A 233 -0.99 16.79 24.74
C TYR A 233 -1.30 17.68 23.56
N GLY A 234 -1.21 17.12 22.36
CA GLY A 234 -1.52 17.86 21.16
C GLY A 234 -1.35 17.06 19.87
N GLU A 235 -1.51 17.76 18.75
CA GLU A 235 -1.29 17.22 17.40
C GLU A 235 0.09 17.67 16.90
N VAL A 236 0.91 16.73 16.47
CA VAL A 236 2.21 17.02 15.86
C VAL A 236 1.98 17.78 14.56
N VAL A 237 2.60 18.95 14.43
CA VAL A 237 2.55 19.80 13.24
C VAL A 237 3.95 20.21 12.82
N ARG A 238 4.09 20.61 11.56
CA ARG A 238 5.31 21.27 11.09
C ARG A 238 5.28 22.73 11.53
N SER A 239 6.44 23.28 11.87
CA SER A 239 6.58 24.72 12.11
C SER A 239 6.05 25.49 10.90
N VAL A 240 5.17 26.47 11.16
CA VAL A 240 4.37 27.21 10.16
C VAL A 240 5.22 28.01 9.16
N SER A 241 6.52 28.20 9.45
CA SER A 241 7.38 29.13 8.71
C SER A 241 8.06 28.54 7.48
N GLU A 242 8.20 27.22 7.36
CA GLU A 242 9.05 26.61 6.32
C GLU A 242 8.46 25.27 5.83
N ASP A 243 8.50 25.03 4.51
CA ASP A 243 8.15 23.75 3.87
C ASP A 243 9.20 22.64 4.14
N LEU A 244 9.86 22.70 5.30
CA LEU A 244 10.85 21.71 5.69
C LEU A 244 10.18 20.38 6.04
N PRO A 245 10.84 19.25 5.73
CA PRO A 245 10.47 17.95 6.29
C PRO A 245 10.41 17.99 7.82
N LEU A 246 9.63 17.07 8.40
CA LEU A 246 9.58 16.92 9.85
C LEU A 246 10.96 16.48 10.36
N SER A 247 11.50 17.20 11.35
CA SER A 247 12.81 16.94 11.97
C SER A 247 12.82 17.42 13.42
N ASP A 248 13.95 17.21 14.11
CA ASP A 248 14.20 17.78 15.45
C ASP A 248 14.07 19.31 15.48
N GLU A 249 14.29 20.02 14.37
CA GLU A 249 14.21 21.47 14.27
C GLU A 249 12.81 21.99 13.91
N SER A 250 12.06 21.24 13.12
CA SER A 250 10.77 21.68 12.57
C SER A 250 9.57 21.14 13.34
N VAL A 251 9.76 20.15 14.21
CA VAL A 251 8.69 19.53 15.01
C VAL A 251 8.07 20.52 16.01
N SER A 252 6.75 20.66 15.92
CA SER A 252 5.94 21.50 16.81
C SER A 252 4.68 20.76 17.22
N LEU A 253 4.01 21.27 18.26
CA LEU A 253 2.79 20.70 18.80
C LEU A 253 1.69 21.76 18.77
N LEU A 254 0.58 21.44 18.09
CA LEU A 254 -0.67 22.17 18.19
C LEU A 254 -1.39 21.72 19.46
N MET A 255 -1.58 22.66 20.40
CA MET A 255 -2.20 22.44 21.69
C MET A 255 -3.73 22.50 21.59
N ASP A 256 -4.41 21.73 22.44
CA ASP A 256 -5.86 21.80 22.63
C ASP A 256 -6.20 22.86 23.70
N ASP A 257 -5.88 24.12 23.41
CA ASP A 257 -6.23 25.28 24.24
C ASP A 257 -7.16 26.24 23.46
N GLU A 258 -7.74 27.23 24.15
CA GLU A 258 -8.68 28.18 23.52
C GLU A 258 -8.06 28.94 22.33
N GLY A 259 -6.74 29.07 22.29
CA GLY A 259 -6.00 29.78 21.25
C GLY A 259 -5.51 28.91 20.09
N GLY A 260 -5.54 27.58 20.20
CA GLY A 260 -4.86 26.69 19.25
C GLY A 260 -3.36 26.97 19.19
N SER A 261 -2.73 27.17 20.34
CA SER A 261 -1.33 27.57 20.45
C SER A 261 -0.40 26.51 19.85
N VAL A 262 0.62 26.95 19.13
CA VAL A 262 1.67 26.07 18.58
C VAL A 262 2.96 26.29 19.35
N ILE A 263 3.49 25.22 19.95
CA ILE A 263 4.76 25.25 20.67
C ILE A 263 5.81 24.41 19.95
N LYS A 264 7.08 24.86 19.97
CA LYS A 264 8.19 24.09 19.42
C LYS A 264 8.57 22.96 20.37
N LEU A 265 8.76 21.77 19.83
CA LEU A 265 9.23 20.63 20.61
C LEU A 265 10.75 20.50 20.49
N ASP A 266 11.37 20.01 21.56
CA ASP A 266 12.70 19.41 21.58
C ASP A 266 12.53 17.98 22.09
N LEU A 267 12.79 17.01 21.20
CA LEU A 267 12.58 15.59 21.46
C LEU A 267 13.90 14.87 21.78
N SER A 268 15.01 15.61 21.96
CA SER A 268 16.36 15.06 22.12
C SER A 268 16.53 14.19 23.37
N ALA A 269 15.77 14.49 24.44
CA ALA A 269 15.82 13.75 25.69
C ALA A 269 15.09 12.39 25.64
N LEU A 270 14.29 12.13 24.60
CA LEU A 270 13.67 10.82 24.38
C LEU A 270 14.69 9.84 23.76
N PRO A 271 14.74 8.57 24.22
CA PRO A 271 15.68 7.58 23.69
C PRO A 271 15.34 7.13 22.25
N GLU A 272 14.04 7.13 21.94
CA GLU A 272 13.49 6.78 20.64
C GLU A 272 12.32 7.69 20.35
N VAL A 273 12.22 8.14 19.10
CA VAL A 273 11.18 9.01 18.60
C VAL A 273 10.72 8.48 17.26
N SER A 274 9.41 8.45 17.05
CA SER A 274 8.80 8.18 15.76
C SER A 274 7.53 9.00 15.71
N VAL A 275 7.54 10.04 14.88
CA VAL A 275 6.43 10.98 14.79
C VAL A 275 6.11 11.39 13.36
N PHE A 276 4.88 11.78 13.10
CA PHE A 276 4.43 12.27 11.79
C PHE A 276 3.41 13.41 11.95
N PRO A 277 3.24 14.29 10.95
CA PRO A 277 2.25 15.36 11.02
C PRO A 277 0.82 14.81 11.14
N GLY A 278 0.06 15.29 12.12
CA GLY A 278 -1.29 14.82 12.43
C GLY A 278 -1.36 13.74 13.51
N GLN A 279 -0.22 13.27 14.01
CA GLN A 279 -0.16 12.33 15.13
C GLN A 279 -0.55 13.02 16.44
N LEU A 280 -1.34 12.35 17.28
CA LEU A 280 -1.63 12.82 18.62
C LEU A 280 -0.58 12.28 19.60
N VAL A 281 -0.02 13.16 20.42
CA VAL A 281 1.01 12.80 21.40
C VAL A 281 0.67 13.36 22.77
N ALA A 282 1.08 12.64 23.81
CA ALA A 282 1.02 13.09 25.19
C ALA A 282 2.44 13.06 25.77
N LEU A 283 2.90 14.19 26.31
CA LEU A 283 4.29 14.40 26.70
C LEU A 283 4.39 14.94 28.13
N GLN A 284 5.46 14.56 28.82
CA GLN A 284 5.94 15.23 30.02
C GLN A 284 7.25 15.94 29.70
N GLY A 285 7.38 17.18 30.15
CA GLY A 285 8.57 17.99 29.86
C GLY A 285 8.52 19.34 30.54
N SER A 286 9.38 20.25 30.10
CA SER A 286 9.41 21.64 30.56
C SER A 286 10.05 22.54 29.50
N PHE A 287 10.03 23.87 29.71
CA PHE A 287 10.80 24.82 28.91
C PHE A 287 12.21 25.07 29.47
N GLU A 288 12.77 24.10 30.21
CA GLU A 288 14.15 24.19 30.69
C GLU A 288 15.11 24.38 29.51
N GLY A 289 15.77 25.54 29.43
CA GLY A 289 16.77 25.83 28.40
C GLY A 289 16.32 26.74 27.25
N GLY A 290 15.09 27.25 27.22
CA GLY A 290 14.71 28.33 26.29
C GLY A 290 13.26 28.32 25.79
N GLU A 291 13.09 28.50 24.48
CA GLU A 291 11.78 28.66 23.82
C GLU A 291 11.17 27.34 23.31
N ARG A 292 11.84 26.20 23.53
CA ARG A 292 11.38 24.87 23.09
C ARG A 292 10.99 24.03 24.30
N PHE A 293 9.89 23.29 24.17
CA PHE A 293 9.45 22.36 25.20
C PHE A 293 10.25 21.06 25.08
N VAL A 294 11.12 20.81 26.06
CA VAL A 294 11.97 19.62 26.12
C VAL A 294 11.15 18.45 26.65
N ALA A 295 10.79 17.53 25.75
CA ALA A 295 10.04 16.34 26.08
C ALA A 295 10.95 15.28 26.71
N SER A 296 10.65 14.91 27.94
CA SER A 296 11.41 13.92 28.73
C SER A 296 10.78 12.53 28.72
N ARG A 297 9.45 12.45 28.50
CA ARG A 297 8.71 11.19 28.44
C ARG A 297 7.47 11.33 27.56
N GLN A 298 7.16 10.30 26.79
CA GLN A 298 5.92 10.17 26.02
C GLN A 298 4.98 9.16 26.70
N PHE A 299 3.68 9.44 26.66
CA PHE A 299 2.62 8.58 27.17
C PHE A 299 1.72 8.11 26.04
N PHE A 300 1.18 6.91 26.21
CA PHE A 300 0.33 6.24 25.24
C PHE A 300 -0.97 5.80 25.92
N PRO A 301 -2.09 5.76 25.18
CA PRO A 301 -3.30 5.11 25.67
C PRO A 301 -3.08 3.59 25.80
N LYS A 302 -4.05 2.89 26.40
CA LYS A 302 -4.00 1.42 26.38
C LYS A 302 -4.12 0.92 24.93
N PRO A 303 -3.36 -0.11 24.52
CA PRO A 303 -3.52 -0.72 23.21
C PRO A 303 -4.98 -1.13 22.97
N MET A 304 -5.45 -0.96 21.73
CA MET A 304 -6.79 -1.38 21.37
C MET A 304 -6.98 -2.89 21.67
N PRO A 305 -8.10 -3.28 22.32
CA PRO A 305 -8.35 -4.68 22.57
C PRO A 305 -8.55 -5.42 21.25
N LEU A 306 -8.02 -6.64 21.17
CA LEU A 306 -8.32 -7.54 20.05
C LEU A 306 -9.81 -7.86 20.04
N SER A 307 -10.43 -7.88 18.86
CA SER A 307 -11.82 -8.33 18.71
C SER A 307 -11.94 -9.79 19.17
N PRO A 308 -12.94 -10.12 20.01
CA PRO A 308 -13.18 -11.50 20.40
C PRO A 308 -13.59 -12.31 19.18
N PHE A 309 -13.04 -13.52 19.04
CA PHE A 309 -13.49 -14.45 18.01
C PHE A 309 -14.94 -14.90 18.30
N GLU A 310 -15.87 -14.55 17.42
CA GLU A 310 -17.30 -14.88 17.54
C GLU A 310 -17.70 -16.16 16.76
N GLY A 311 -16.73 -17.00 16.37
CA GLY A 311 -16.99 -18.25 15.66
C GLY A 311 -17.26 -19.44 16.57
N SER A 312 -17.81 -20.52 16.00
CA SER A 312 -17.98 -21.78 16.73
C SER A 312 -16.67 -22.57 16.73
N SER A 313 -16.37 -23.31 17.81
CA SER A 313 -15.14 -24.12 17.93
C SER A 313 -15.08 -25.32 16.97
N ILE A 314 -15.99 -25.39 16.00
CA ILE A 314 -16.17 -26.48 15.03
C ILE A 314 -15.86 -25.99 13.60
N ASP A 315 -15.63 -24.69 13.40
CA ASP A 315 -15.53 -24.11 12.07
C ASP A 315 -14.23 -24.51 11.34
N GLU A 316 -14.43 -25.06 10.15
CA GLU A 316 -13.39 -25.46 9.20
C GLU A 316 -12.53 -24.26 8.75
N ASN A 317 -11.34 -24.51 8.20
CA ASN A 317 -10.45 -23.45 7.73
C ASN A 317 -11.13 -22.49 6.74
N LEU A 318 -11.26 -21.21 7.13
CA LEU A 318 -11.72 -20.14 6.26
C LEU A 318 -10.65 -19.79 5.22
N ARG A 319 -11.07 -19.66 3.96
CA ARG A 319 -10.23 -19.22 2.82
C ARG A 319 -10.79 -17.92 2.26
N VAL A 320 -10.06 -16.83 2.45
CA VAL A 320 -10.35 -15.51 1.89
C VAL A 320 -9.25 -15.17 0.91
N TRP A 321 -9.60 -14.80 -0.32
CA TRP A 321 -8.68 -14.24 -1.30
C TRP A 321 -8.89 -12.74 -1.38
N VAL A 322 -7.81 -11.98 -1.45
CA VAL A 322 -7.84 -10.52 -1.52
C VAL A 322 -7.00 -10.08 -2.71
N ALA A 323 -7.55 -9.22 -3.56
CA ALA A 323 -6.83 -8.59 -4.65
C ALA A 323 -7.19 -7.10 -4.71
N SER A 324 -6.20 -6.27 -4.99
CA SER A 324 -6.37 -4.83 -5.23
C SER A 324 -5.99 -4.50 -6.65
N GLY A 325 -6.72 -3.58 -7.27
CA GLY A 325 -6.39 -3.08 -8.60
C GLY A 325 -5.07 -2.30 -8.65
N PRO A 326 -4.62 -1.88 -9.84
CA PRO A 326 -5.36 -1.95 -11.11
C PRO A 326 -5.53 -3.36 -11.67
N PHE A 327 -6.73 -3.63 -12.20
CA PHE A 327 -7.10 -4.92 -12.78
C PHE A 327 -6.85 -5.05 -14.29
N THR A 328 -6.30 -4.00 -14.89
CA THR A 328 -5.87 -3.91 -16.29
C THR A 328 -4.59 -3.07 -16.34
N THR A 329 -3.81 -3.21 -17.41
CA THR A 329 -2.58 -2.41 -17.57
C THR A 329 -2.90 -0.98 -18.02
N SER A 330 -1.99 -0.04 -17.81
CA SER A 330 -2.19 1.39 -18.10
C SER A 330 -2.51 1.72 -19.56
N GLU A 331 -2.11 0.85 -20.48
CA GLU A 331 -2.21 1.07 -21.93
C GLU A 331 -3.35 0.28 -22.61
N ASN A 332 -4.18 -0.42 -21.83
CA ASN A 332 -5.32 -1.16 -22.38
C ASN A 332 -6.53 -1.23 -21.43
N CYS A 333 -7.59 -1.85 -21.94
CA CYS A 333 -8.87 -2.08 -21.26
C CYS A 333 -9.29 -3.56 -21.43
N SER A 334 -8.30 -4.46 -21.48
CA SER A 334 -8.52 -5.88 -21.75
C SER A 334 -8.88 -6.67 -20.48
N TYR A 335 -8.44 -6.18 -19.31
CA TYR A 335 -8.62 -6.83 -18.01
C TYR A 335 -8.15 -8.30 -17.98
N GLU A 336 -7.11 -8.62 -18.75
CA GLU A 336 -6.44 -9.93 -18.74
C GLU A 336 -6.04 -10.36 -17.31
N PRO A 337 -5.49 -9.48 -16.43
CA PRO A 337 -5.19 -9.84 -15.05
C PRO A 337 -6.38 -10.30 -14.22
N LEU A 338 -7.51 -9.62 -14.34
CA LEU A 338 -8.73 -10.01 -13.63
C LEU A 338 -9.35 -11.28 -14.21
N CYS A 339 -9.28 -11.47 -15.52
CA CYS A 339 -9.74 -12.69 -16.17
C CYS A 339 -8.99 -13.92 -15.63
N ASP A 340 -7.65 -13.84 -15.57
CA ASP A 340 -6.81 -14.91 -15.00
C ASP A 340 -7.11 -15.16 -13.51
N LEU A 341 -7.32 -14.09 -12.73
CA LEU A 341 -7.70 -14.21 -11.31
C LEU A 341 -9.02 -14.97 -11.15
N LEU A 342 -10.04 -14.62 -11.94
CA LEU A 342 -11.36 -15.23 -11.85
C LEU A 342 -11.35 -16.69 -12.31
N GLU A 343 -10.54 -17.05 -13.30
CA GLU A 343 -10.35 -18.45 -13.68
C GLU A 343 -9.81 -19.29 -12.50
N MET A 344 -8.82 -18.76 -11.77
CA MET A 344 -8.32 -19.40 -10.55
C MET A 344 -9.40 -19.48 -9.47
N VAL A 345 -10.17 -18.42 -9.25
CA VAL A 345 -11.24 -18.41 -8.25
C VAL A 345 -12.28 -19.47 -8.58
N SER A 346 -12.65 -19.61 -9.85
CA SER A 346 -13.63 -20.62 -10.29
C SER A 346 -13.12 -22.05 -10.10
N ARG A 347 -11.81 -22.27 -10.24
CA ARG A 347 -11.17 -23.57 -9.96
C ARG A 347 -11.02 -23.87 -8.48
N GLU A 348 -10.45 -22.95 -7.71
CA GLU A 348 -10.08 -23.16 -6.31
C GLU A 348 -11.22 -22.95 -5.32
N GLN A 349 -12.24 -22.18 -5.74
CA GLN A 349 -13.42 -21.79 -4.98
C GLN A 349 -13.09 -21.37 -3.53
N PRO A 350 -12.34 -20.26 -3.33
CA PRO A 350 -12.23 -19.66 -2.01
C PRO A 350 -13.62 -19.29 -1.48
N HIS A 351 -13.78 -19.22 -0.16
CA HIS A 351 -15.08 -18.90 0.42
C HIS A 351 -15.47 -17.46 0.13
N VAL A 352 -14.50 -16.55 0.21
CA VAL A 352 -14.67 -15.12 -0.04
C VAL A 352 -13.58 -14.63 -0.97
N LEU A 353 -13.98 -13.85 -1.97
CA LEU A 353 -13.10 -13.03 -2.78
C LEU A 353 -13.36 -11.56 -2.43
N VAL A 354 -12.31 -10.83 -2.03
CA VAL A 354 -12.34 -9.39 -1.81
C VAL A 354 -11.62 -8.74 -2.99
N LEU A 355 -12.37 -7.95 -3.77
CA LEU A 355 -11.82 -7.13 -4.84
C LEU A 355 -11.87 -5.67 -4.42
N MET A 356 -10.69 -5.10 -4.24
CA MET A 356 -10.48 -3.69 -3.91
C MET A 356 -10.07 -2.94 -5.18
N GLY A 357 -10.54 -1.71 -5.34
CA GLY A 357 -10.21 -0.88 -6.50
C GLY A 357 -8.71 -0.59 -6.67
N PRO A 358 -8.34 0.14 -7.73
CA PRO A 358 -9.23 0.68 -8.76
C PRO A 358 -9.70 -0.39 -9.76
N PHE A 359 -11.00 -0.43 -10.00
CA PHE A 359 -11.63 -1.17 -11.09
C PHE A 359 -11.50 -0.40 -12.39
N VAL A 360 -11.85 0.88 -12.39
CA VAL A 360 -11.68 1.77 -13.54
C VAL A 360 -10.69 2.85 -13.13
N GLU A 361 -9.41 2.61 -13.40
CA GLU A 361 -8.31 3.53 -13.05
C GLU A 361 -8.47 4.87 -13.80
N SER A 362 -8.62 5.95 -13.03
CA SER A 362 -8.87 7.30 -13.52
C SER A 362 -7.71 7.85 -14.36
N LYS A 363 -6.50 7.34 -14.12
CA LYS A 363 -5.28 7.68 -14.86
C LYS A 363 -4.90 6.68 -15.97
N ASN A 364 -5.80 5.77 -16.36
CA ASN A 364 -5.50 4.82 -17.44
C ASN A 364 -5.39 5.54 -18.80
N ALA A 365 -4.22 5.45 -19.43
CA ALA A 365 -3.90 6.18 -20.65
C ALA A 365 -4.73 5.74 -21.87
N PHE A 366 -5.22 4.49 -21.90
CA PHE A 366 -6.11 4.02 -22.97
C PHE A 366 -7.52 4.60 -22.84
N MET A 367 -8.05 4.62 -21.61
CA MET A 367 -9.42 5.11 -21.33
C MET A 367 -9.53 6.64 -21.40
N GLN A 368 -8.42 7.37 -21.22
CA GLN A 368 -8.38 8.84 -21.35
C GLN A 368 -8.31 9.35 -22.80
N ARG A 369 -8.21 8.47 -23.81
CA ARG A 369 -8.12 8.88 -25.20
C ARG A 369 -9.43 9.54 -25.66
N PRO A 370 -9.37 10.61 -26.47
CA PRO A 370 -10.57 11.27 -27.00
C PRO A 370 -11.51 10.32 -27.76
N GLU A 371 -10.97 9.26 -28.36
CA GLU A 371 -11.70 8.28 -29.15
C GLU A 371 -12.23 7.09 -28.32
N PHE A 372 -12.07 7.10 -26.99
CA PHE A 372 -12.57 6.03 -26.14
C PHE A 372 -14.12 5.95 -26.24
N PRO A 373 -14.70 4.79 -26.62
CA PRO A 373 -16.08 4.74 -27.11
C PRO A 373 -17.14 4.63 -26.00
N GLU A 374 -16.74 4.51 -24.73
CA GLU A 374 -17.62 4.17 -23.61
C GLU A 374 -17.47 5.14 -22.44
N THR A 375 -18.48 5.19 -21.56
CA THR A 375 -18.35 5.90 -20.28
C THR A 375 -17.71 5.00 -19.22
N TYR A 376 -17.07 5.60 -18.22
CA TYR A 376 -16.48 4.84 -17.12
C TYR A 376 -17.51 3.98 -16.38
N GLU A 377 -18.73 4.49 -16.17
CA GLU A 377 -19.82 3.73 -15.53
C GLU A 377 -20.25 2.52 -16.37
N ASN A 378 -20.25 2.65 -17.70
CA ASN A 378 -20.54 1.52 -18.59
C ASN A 378 -19.43 0.47 -18.50
N VAL A 379 -18.16 0.89 -18.51
CA VAL A 379 -17.01 -0.02 -18.33
C VAL A 379 -17.14 -0.81 -17.03
N LEU A 380 -17.38 -0.12 -15.91
CA LEU A 380 -17.56 -0.77 -14.60
C LEU A 380 -18.75 -1.74 -14.59
N ASN A 381 -19.89 -1.34 -15.15
CA ASN A 381 -21.07 -2.21 -15.20
C ASN A 381 -20.82 -3.46 -16.06
N LEU A 382 -20.17 -3.32 -17.22
CA LEU A 382 -19.81 -4.46 -18.08
C LEU A 382 -18.80 -5.38 -17.39
N LEU A 383 -17.79 -4.80 -16.73
CA LEU A 383 -16.82 -5.54 -15.94
C LEU A 383 -17.50 -6.38 -14.85
N MET A 384 -18.43 -5.79 -14.11
CA MET A 384 -19.19 -6.50 -13.08
C MET A 384 -20.12 -7.59 -13.64
N LYS A 385 -20.68 -7.41 -14.84
CA LYS A 385 -21.41 -8.49 -15.52
C LYS A 385 -20.49 -9.65 -15.90
N ASN A 386 -19.26 -9.35 -16.32
CA ASN A 386 -18.28 -10.36 -16.72
C ASN A 386 -17.70 -11.09 -15.50
N ILE A 387 -17.49 -10.39 -14.37
CA ILE A 387 -17.20 -11.01 -13.07
C ILE A 387 -18.33 -11.94 -12.66
N ALA A 388 -19.58 -11.47 -12.72
CA ALA A 388 -20.74 -12.28 -12.33
C ALA A 388 -20.90 -13.55 -13.17
N LYS A 389 -20.63 -13.46 -14.48
CA LYS A 389 -20.60 -14.60 -15.40
C LYS A 389 -19.46 -15.58 -15.07
N SER A 390 -18.27 -15.07 -14.76
CA SER A 390 -17.11 -15.91 -14.44
C SER A 390 -17.31 -16.69 -13.14
N LEU A 391 -18.04 -16.12 -12.18
CA LEU A 391 -18.40 -16.72 -10.89
C LEU A 391 -19.75 -17.46 -10.90
N GLU A 392 -20.34 -17.68 -12.07
CA GLU A 392 -21.55 -18.49 -12.20
C GLU A 392 -21.25 -19.94 -11.78
N GLY A 393 -22.10 -20.53 -10.93
CA GLY A 393 -21.89 -21.87 -10.37
C GLY A 393 -20.88 -21.95 -9.21
N CYS A 394 -20.11 -20.90 -8.93
CA CYS A 394 -19.17 -20.85 -7.82
C CYS A 394 -19.87 -20.54 -6.48
N ARG A 395 -19.35 -21.09 -5.38
CA ARG A 395 -19.86 -20.79 -4.02
C ARG A 395 -19.26 -19.54 -3.39
N THR A 396 -18.26 -18.95 -4.03
CA THR A 396 -17.52 -17.80 -3.54
C THR A 396 -18.43 -16.59 -3.35
N GLU A 397 -18.41 -16.01 -2.16
CA GLU A 397 -18.97 -14.69 -1.86
C GLU A 397 -18.01 -13.60 -2.34
N LEU A 398 -18.54 -12.51 -2.91
CA LEU A 398 -17.75 -11.40 -3.46
C LEU A 398 -17.96 -10.14 -2.63
N ILE A 399 -16.87 -9.61 -2.05
CA ILE A 399 -16.82 -8.27 -1.47
C ILE A 399 -16.15 -7.33 -2.48
N VAL A 400 -16.78 -6.18 -2.75
CA VAL A 400 -16.24 -5.15 -3.63
C VAL A 400 -16.08 -3.84 -2.87
N GLN A 401 -14.90 -3.23 -2.94
CA GLN A 401 -14.57 -1.97 -2.27
C GLN A 401 -13.98 -0.95 -3.26
N PRO A 402 -14.43 0.32 -3.26
CA PRO A 402 -13.87 1.36 -4.12
C PRO A 402 -12.47 1.79 -3.66
N ALA A 403 -11.65 2.24 -4.59
CA ALA A 403 -10.42 2.98 -4.32
C ALA A 403 -10.63 4.48 -4.65
N PRO A 404 -11.03 5.33 -3.69
CA PRO A 404 -11.24 6.75 -3.95
C PRO A 404 -10.01 7.40 -4.56
N PHE A 405 -10.24 8.47 -5.33
CA PHE A 405 -9.22 9.20 -6.09
C PHE A 405 -8.61 8.41 -7.28
N ARG A 406 -8.68 7.08 -7.28
CA ARG A 406 -8.20 6.22 -8.36
C ARG A 406 -9.32 5.58 -9.16
N ASP A 407 -10.45 5.24 -8.55
CA ASP A 407 -11.64 4.77 -9.27
C ASP A 407 -12.40 5.93 -9.88
N ALA A 408 -12.43 5.99 -11.21
CA ALA A 408 -13.15 7.01 -11.97
C ALA A 408 -14.67 7.00 -11.73
N CYS A 409 -15.22 5.87 -11.27
CA CYS A 409 -16.65 5.69 -10.97
C CYS A 409 -17.01 5.88 -9.49
N SER A 410 -16.05 6.27 -8.66
CA SER A 410 -16.26 6.54 -7.23
C SER A 410 -16.23 8.04 -6.96
N ASP A 411 -16.90 8.48 -5.89
CA ASP A 411 -16.71 9.84 -5.41
C ASP A 411 -15.26 9.97 -4.90
N PRO A 412 -14.47 10.97 -5.32
CA PRO A 412 -13.10 11.17 -4.86
C PRO A 412 -13.09 11.85 -3.49
N ILE A 413 -13.71 11.20 -2.50
CA ILE A 413 -13.83 11.66 -1.13
C ILE A 413 -13.51 10.50 -0.19
N PHE A 414 -12.94 10.80 0.98
CA PHE A 414 -12.68 9.83 2.03
C PHE A 414 -13.37 10.28 3.33
N PRO A 415 -14.13 9.42 4.03
CA PRO A 415 -14.49 8.05 3.65
C PRO A 415 -15.46 8.01 2.44
N THR A 416 -15.44 6.93 1.68
CA THR A 416 -16.17 6.77 0.41
C THR A 416 -17.34 5.80 0.57
N PRO A 417 -18.54 6.12 0.06
CA PRO A 417 -19.65 5.18 0.04
C PRO A 417 -19.35 3.97 -0.86
N PRO A 418 -20.04 2.83 -0.68
CA PRO A 418 -19.87 1.67 -1.54
C PRO A 418 -20.31 1.93 -2.98
N PHE A 419 -19.80 1.13 -3.92
CA PHE A 419 -20.28 1.14 -5.30
C PHE A 419 -21.78 0.82 -5.41
N GLN A 420 -22.42 1.48 -6.37
CA GLN A 420 -23.79 1.21 -6.77
C GLN A 420 -23.79 0.54 -8.14
N PHE A 421 -24.31 -0.68 -8.21
CA PHE A 421 -24.35 -1.46 -9.46
C PHE A 421 -25.75 -1.53 -10.05
N SER A 422 -25.82 -1.72 -11.37
CA SER A 422 -27.08 -1.87 -12.07
C SER A 422 -27.91 -3.07 -11.57
N SER A 423 -29.24 -2.97 -11.71
CA SER A 423 -30.16 -4.03 -11.29
C SER A 423 -29.89 -5.39 -11.95
N GLU A 424 -29.27 -5.42 -13.13
CA GLU A 424 -28.88 -6.66 -13.79
C GLU A 424 -27.75 -7.38 -13.04
N VAL A 425 -26.71 -6.64 -12.62
CA VAL A 425 -25.59 -7.17 -11.82
C VAL A 425 -26.13 -7.71 -10.49
N LEU A 426 -26.98 -6.93 -9.81
CA LEU A 426 -27.58 -7.32 -8.54
C LEU A 426 -28.44 -8.58 -8.67
N LYS A 427 -29.19 -8.74 -9.78
CA LYS A 427 -29.99 -9.95 -10.04
C LYS A 427 -29.12 -11.19 -10.28
N LYS A 428 -28.03 -11.06 -11.04
CA LYS A 428 -27.12 -12.19 -11.35
C LYS A 428 -26.33 -12.65 -10.13
N MET A 429 -25.79 -11.71 -9.35
CA MET A 429 -24.99 -12.03 -8.17
C MET A 429 -25.85 -12.36 -6.95
N GLY A 430 -27.04 -11.77 -6.86
CA GLY A 430 -27.96 -11.95 -5.75
C GLY A 430 -27.31 -11.56 -4.43
N ARG A 431 -27.50 -12.41 -3.40
CA ARG A 431 -26.98 -12.19 -2.04
C ARG A 431 -25.48 -12.40 -1.90
N ARG A 432 -24.80 -12.91 -2.95
CA ARG A 432 -23.35 -13.18 -2.93
C ARG A 432 -22.49 -11.94 -3.10
N LEU A 433 -23.07 -10.80 -3.48
CA LEU A 433 -22.35 -9.54 -3.69
C LEU A 433 -22.54 -8.60 -2.49
N HIS A 434 -21.42 -8.21 -1.89
CA HIS A 434 -21.35 -7.30 -0.75
C HIS A 434 -20.56 -6.06 -1.17
N CYS A 435 -21.22 -4.91 -1.27
CA CYS A 435 -20.54 -3.64 -1.55
C CYS A 435 -20.09 -3.01 -0.23
N ALA A 436 -18.78 -2.87 -0.05
CA ALA A 436 -18.17 -2.27 1.13
C ALA A 436 -17.81 -0.78 0.90
N PRO A 437 -17.91 0.09 1.91
CA PRO A 437 -17.38 1.45 1.85
C PRO A 437 -15.84 1.47 1.94
N GLU A 438 -15.21 2.62 1.73
CA GLU A 438 -13.78 2.83 2.04
C GLU A 438 -13.62 3.81 3.20
N PRO A 439 -12.95 3.45 4.30
CA PRO A 439 -12.46 2.12 4.67
C PRO A 439 -13.61 1.25 5.22
N CYS A 440 -13.37 -0.05 5.42
CA CYS A 440 -14.39 -0.98 5.92
C CYS A 440 -13.82 -1.99 6.92
N VAL A 441 -14.58 -2.29 7.98
CA VAL A 441 -14.39 -3.47 8.83
C VAL A 441 -15.49 -4.47 8.52
N VAL A 442 -15.10 -5.70 8.19
CA VAL A 442 -16.01 -6.81 7.88
C VAL A 442 -15.73 -7.97 8.81
N ARG A 443 -16.80 -8.58 9.34
CA ARG A 443 -16.73 -9.83 10.08
C ARG A 443 -17.06 -11.00 9.16
N ILE A 444 -16.11 -11.90 8.97
CA ILE A 444 -16.24 -13.11 8.15
C ILE A 444 -16.06 -14.33 9.06
N ASN A 445 -17.12 -15.12 9.26
CA ASN A 445 -17.16 -16.26 10.20
C ASN A 445 -16.54 -15.93 11.58
N GLY A 446 -16.92 -14.79 12.17
CA GLY A 446 -16.43 -14.38 13.49
C GLY A 446 -15.04 -13.75 13.53
N VAL A 447 -14.34 -13.65 12.39
CA VAL A 447 -13.06 -12.94 12.26
C VAL A 447 -13.30 -11.53 11.70
N GLU A 448 -12.88 -10.50 12.43
CA GLU A 448 -12.89 -9.13 11.93
C GLU A 448 -11.66 -8.82 11.08
N MET A 449 -11.90 -8.25 9.91
CA MET A 449 -10.88 -7.83 8.95
C MET A 449 -11.15 -6.38 8.57
N ALA A 450 -10.12 -5.54 8.65
CA ALA A 450 -10.17 -4.16 8.17
C ALA A 450 -9.57 -4.09 6.76
N PHE A 451 -10.27 -3.41 5.86
CA PHE A 451 -9.87 -3.17 4.49
C PHE A 451 -9.79 -1.67 4.24
N THR A 452 -8.68 -1.26 3.66
CA THR A 452 -8.49 0.10 3.14
C THR A 452 -7.73 0.02 1.83
N THR A 453 -8.20 0.77 0.85
CA THR A 453 -7.50 0.99 -0.43
C THR A 453 -6.56 2.19 -0.39
N SER A 454 -6.59 2.94 0.72
CA SER A 454 -5.72 4.09 0.94
C SER A 454 -4.27 3.60 1.13
N GLU A 455 -3.33 4.19 0.41
CA GLU A 455 -1.89 3.85 0.50
C GLU A 455 -1.24 4.50 1.74
N ILE A 456 -1.87 4.33 2.91
CA ILE A 456 -1.50 5.05 4.14
C ILE A 456 -0.06 4.78 4.58
N VAL A 457 0.44 3.56 4.36
CA VAL A 457 1.83 3.22 4.68
C VAL A 457 2.81 4.01 3.81
N VAL A 458 2.48 4.29 2.55
CA VAL A 458 3.28 5.16 1.67
C VAL A 458 3.24 6.60 2.18
N HIS A 459 2.07 7.10 2.58
CA HIS A 459 1.93 8.45 3.13
C HIS A 459 2.72 8.61 4.43
N LEU A 460 2.62 7.66 5.36
CA LEU A 460 3.41 7.68 6.60
C LEU A 460 4.89 7.55 6.30
N SER A 461 5.30 6.66 5.39
CA SER A 461 6.69 6.50 4.97
C SER A 461 7.32 7.81 4.52
N LYS A 462 6.59 8.64 3.76
CA LYS A 462 7.09 9.94 3.27
C LYS A 462 7.14 11.04 4.34
N ASN A 463 6.40 10.91 5.42
CA ASN A 463 6.17 12.01 6.37
C ASN A 463 6.61 11.69 7.81
N GLU A 464 6.92 10.43 8.11
CA GLU A 464 7.49 10.00 9.38
C GLU A 464 8.90 10.56 9.55
N TRP A 465 9.16 11.11 10.73
CA TRP A 465 10.49 11.33 11.25
C TRP A 465 10.76 10.36 12.41
N HIS A 466 11.85 9.59 12.30
CA HIS A 466 12.25 8.59 13.28
C HIS A 466 13.72 8.76 13.70
N ARG A 467 13.98 8.66 15.00
CA ARG A 467 15.30 8.71 15.61
C ARG A 467 15.39 7.64 16.70
N SER A 468 16.44 6.83 16.70
CA SER A 468 16.70 5.83 17.74
C SER A 468 18.21 5.72 17.99
N ALA A 469 18.63 5.67 19.26
CA ALA A 469 20.04 5.54 19.61
C ALA A 469 20.65 4.18 19.22
N ASP A 470 19.83 3.12 19.21
CA ASP A 470 20.31 1.74 19.05
C ASP A 470 19.85 1.07 17.74
N GLN A 471 18.87 1.65 17.03
CA GLN A 471 18.18 0.97 15.92
C GLN A 471 17.61 1.93 14.86
N GLU A 472 18.45 2.67 14.13
CA GLU A 472 17.97 3.30 12.90
C GLU A 472 17.47 2.23 11.91
N ASN A 473 16.17 2.26 11.60
CA ASN A 473 15.54 1.54 10.49
C ASN A 473 15.50 0.00 10.54
N ARG A 474 15.53 -0.64 11.73
CA ARG A 474 15.54 -2.11 11.81
C ARG A 474 14.27 -2.79 11.30
N ASP A 475 13.11 -2.15 11.42
CA ASP A 475 11.87 -2.58 10.76
C ASP A 475 10.91 -1.39 10.55
N ARG A 476 11.17 -0.62 9.50
CA ARG A 476 10.36 0.54 9.12
C ARG A 476 8.89 0.15 8.90
N MET A 477 8.61 -0.99 8.26
CA MET A 477 7.23 -1.39 7.96
C MET A 477 6.43 -1.72 9.21
N THR A 478 7.02 -2.45 10.16
CA THR A 478 6.36 -2.70 11.45
C THR A 478 6.09 -1.40 12.21
N ARG A 479 7.06 -0.47 12.21
CA ARG A 479 6.89 0.83 12.86
C ARG A 479 5.80 1.69 12.21
N LEU A 480 5.78 1.78 10.89
CA LEU A 480 4.73 2.51 10.15
C LEU A 480 3.33 1.91 10.41
N ASN A 481 3.23 0.59 10.51
CA ASN A 481 1.98 -0.08 10.85
C ASN A 481 1.58 0.08 12.32
N ALA A 482 2.53 0.24 13.24
CA ALA A 482 2.24 0.51 14.65
C ALA A 482 1.49 1.83 14.84
N HIS A 483 1.87 2.88 14.10
CA HIS A 483 1.15 4.17 14.08
C HIS A 483 -0.33 4.07 13.71
N LEU A 484 -0.74 3.02 13.00
CA LEU A 484 -2.15 2.80 12.61
C LEU A 484 -2.96 2.11 13.71
N LEU A 485 -2.29 1.42 14.62
CA LEU A 485 -2.90 0.60 15.67
C LEU A 485 -2.86 1.29 17.06
N GLU A 486 -1.95 2.24 17.23
CA GLU A 486 -1.83 3.16 18.38
C GLU A 486 -2.81 4.34 18.26
#